data_AF-X1QN03-F1
#
_entry.id   AF-X1QN03-F1
#
_cell.length_a   1.000
_cell.length_b   1.000
_cell.length_c   1.000
_cell.angle_alpha   90.00
_cell.angle_beta   90.00
_cell.angle_gamma   90.00
#
_symmetry.space_group_name_H-M   'P 1'
#
loop_
_entity.id
_entity.type
_entity.pdbx_description
1 polymer ?
#
loop_
_entity_poly.entity_id
_entity_poly.type
_entity_poly.pdbx_seq_one_letter_code
_entity_poly.pdbx_strand_id
1 'polypeptide(L)'
;IKQAIAGLRGKAGGFYTEEIRRGGEREGFRLVTLDGQETILAHINIHSPHRVGKYGVDIDSLDRVGVSALNQAAEECNLVVVDEIGKMELFSADFRETVWQIINSGKKVLGTIMFKANPWADRIKRQPQVNLVEVTRANYYRVLEELLVWLEVDQSSD
;
A
#
# COMPACT_ATOMS: atom_id res chain seq x y z
N ILE A 1 8.32 1.98 -4.48
CA ILE A 1 7.10 1.75 -5.29
C ILE A 1 6.95 2.78 -6.41
N LYS A 2 6.84 4.09 -6.11
CA LYS A 2 6.65 5.14 -7.13
C LYS A 2 7.58 5.04 -8.34
N GLN A 3 8.89 4.83 -8.12
CA GLN A 3 9.86 4.68 -9.21
C GLN A 3 9.60 3.43 -10.07
N ALA A 4 9.15 2.32 -9.49
CA ALA A 4 8.86 1.09 -10.22
C ALA A 4 7.62 1.22 -11.11
N ILE A 5 6.59 1.93 -10.62
CA ILE A 5 5.32 2.08 -11.35
C ILE A 5 5.36 3.22 -12.39
N ALA A 6 6.33 4.13 -12.33
CA ALA A 6 6.46 5.25 -13.26
C ALA A 6 6.70 4.81 -14.72
N GLY A 7 7.31 3.64 -14.91
CA GLY A 7 7.56 3.04 -16.23
C GLY A 7 6.58 1.93 -16.62
N LEU A 8 5.53 1.70 -15.82
CA LEU A 8 4.61 0.59 -16.06
C LEU A 8 3.85 0.78 -17.37
N ARG A 9 3.87 -0.24 -18.22
CA ARG A 9 2.93 -0.39 -19.34
C ARG A 9 1.72 -1.15 -18.84
N GLY A 10 0.56 -0.51 -18.79
CA GLY A 10 -0.69 -1.08 -18.27
C GLY A 10 -1.39 -0.17 -17.25
N LYS A 11 -2.59 -0.56 -16.81
CA LYS A 11 -3.36 0.20 -15.82
C LYS A 11 -3.00 -0.27 -14.41
N ALA A 12 -2.53 0.64 -13.58
CA ALA A 12 -2.34 0.42 -12.14
C ALA A 12 -3.34 1.26 -11.34
N GLY A 13 -3.80 0.69 -10.22
CA GLY A 13 -4.67 1.37 -9.27
C GLY A 13 -4.23 1.09 -7.83
N GLY A 14 -4.99 1.61 -6.87
CA GLY A 14 -4.68 1.54 -5.44
C GLY A 14 -4.13 2.85 -4.92
N PHE A 15 -3.26 2.81 -3.91
CA PHE A 15 -2.78 4.03 -3.25
C PHE A 15 -1.36 3.93 -2.70
N TYR A 16 -0.81 5.09 -2.38
CA TYR A 16 0.38 5.25 -1.56
C TYR A 16 0.18 6.29 -0.44
N THR A 17 1.02 6.26 0.57
CA THR A 17 0.99 7.16 1.72
C THR A 17 2.14 8.15 1.68
N GLU A 18 1.86 9.41 2.02
CA GLU A 18 2.85 10.49 2.13
C GLU A 18 2.83 11.13 3.51
N GLU A 19 3.98 11.64 3.94
CA GLU A 19 4.06 12.40 5.18
C GLU A 19 3.55 13.83 4.99
N ILE A 20 2.69 14.27 5.90
CA ILE A 20 2.32 15.68 6.04
C ILE A 20 3.35 16.33 6.96
N ARG A 21 4.10 17.29 6.43
CA ARG A 21 5.13 18.03 7.18
C ARG A 21 4.87 19.53 7.20
N ARG A 22 5.10 20.15 8.36
CA ARG A 22 5.06 21.60 8.55
C ARG A 22 6.23 22.01 9.44
N GLY A 23 6.98 23.03 9.02
CA GLY A 23 8.14 23.50 9.79
C GLY A 23 9.22 22.44 10.03
N GLY A 24 9.34 21.43 9.15
CA GLY A 24 10.26 20.30 9.31
C GLY A 24 9.74 19.16 10.19
N GLU A 25 8.67 19.39 10.95
CA GLU A 25 8.02 18.37 11.76
C GLU A 25 6.97 17.60 10.96
N ARG A 26 6.84 16.29 11.25
CA ARG A 26 5.75 15.47 10.75
C ARG A 26 4.51 15.68 11.61
N GLU A 27 3.44 16.14 10.98
CA GLU A 27 2.13 16.38 11.60
C GLU A 27 1.12 15.27 11.28
N GLY A 28 1.33 14.52 10.20
CA GLY A 28 0.42 13.44 9.84
C GLY A 28 0.86 12.66 8.61
N PHE A 29 -0.10 11.92 8.06
CA PHE A 29 0.02 11.05 6.91
C PHE A 29 -1.20 11.24 6.01
N ARG A 30 -0.96 11.34 4.71
CA ARG A 30 -1.98 11.44 3.67
C ARG A 30 -1.96 10.18 2.83
N LEU A 31 -3.12 9.63 2.54
CA LEU A 31 -3.31 8.59 1.54
C LEU A 31 -3.60 9.27 0.20
N VAL A 32 -2.90 8.86 -0.86
CA VAL A 32 -3.05 9.38 -2.22
C VAL A 32 -3.26 8.19 -3.16
N THR A 33 -4.38 8.18 -3.86
CA THR A 33 -4.72 7.13 -4.81
C THR A 33 -4.06 7.38 -6.17
N LEU A 34 -3.88 6.32 -6.97
CA LEU A 34 -3.25 6.45 -8.29
C LEU A 34 -4.14 7.20 -9.30
N ASP A 35 -5.45 7.29 -9.07
CA ASP A 35 -6.40 8.10 -9.85
C ASP A 35 -6.49 9.56 -9.37
N GLY A 36 -5.72 9.94 -8.35
CA GLY A 36 -5.53 11.33 -7.93
C GLY A 36 -6.45 11.82 -6.79
N GLN A 37 -7.22 10.94 -6.16
CA GLN A 37 -7.92 11.25 -4.92
C GLN A 37 -6.94 11.26 -3.75
N GLU A 38 -7.28 12.00 -2.70
CA GLU A 38 -6.48 12.04 -1.48
C GLU A 38 -7.32 12.23 -0.23
N THR A 39 -6.84 11.71 0.89
CA THR A 39 -7.44 11.94 2.21
C THR A 39 -6.38 11.91 3.31
N ILE A 40 -6.69 12.52 4.47
CA ILE A 40 -5.85 12.40 5.65
C ILE A 40 -6.08 11.01 6.26
N LEU A 41 -5.01 10.21 6.34
CA LEU A 41 -5.03 8.91 7.01
C LEU A 41 -4.85 9.07 8.53
N ALA A 42 -3.93 9.93 8.93
CA ALA A 42 -3.64 10.16 10.34
C ALA A 42 -3.06 11.56 10.57
N HIS A 43 -3.37 12.17 11.71
CA HIS A 43 -2.90 13.52 12.05
C HIS A 43 -2.80 13.71 13.57
N ILE A 44 -1.95 14.62 14.02
CA ILE A 44 -1.85 15.01 15.44
C ILE A 44 -3.12 15.65 15.99
N ASN A 45 -3.98 16.18 15.11
CA ASN A 45 -5.22 16.89 15.47
C ASN A 45 -6.46 15.99 15.38
N ILE A 46 -6.30 14.74 14.91
CA ILE A 46 -7.40 13.78 14.85
C ILE A 46 -7.57 13.15 16.22
N HIS A 47 -8.78 13.25 16.77
CA HIS A 47 -9.18 12.59 17.99
C HIS A 47 -9.85 11.28 17.63
N SER A 48 -9.14 10.17 17.80
CA SER A 48 -9.59 8.83 17.43
C SER A 48 -9.17 7.82 18.51
N PRO A 49 -9.97 6.78 18.77
CA PRO A 49 -9.53 5.65 19.61
C PRO A 49 -8.39 4.87 18.94
N HIS A 50 -8.27 4.93 17.62
CA HIS A 50 -7.19 4.32 16.85
C HIS A 50 -6.00 5.27 16.78
N ARG A 51 -4.86 4.87 17.37
CA ARG A 51 -3.68 5.75 17.48
C ARG A 51 -2.38 5.01 17.23
N VAL A 52 -1.42 5.73 16.64
CA VAL A 52 -0.01 5.31 16.55
C VAL A 52 0.86 6.47 17.05
N GLY A 53 1.39 6.34 18.27
CA GLY A 53 2.10 7.44 18.92
C GLY A 53 1.19 8.65 19.08
N LYS A 54 1.63 9.82 18.60
CA LYS A 54 0.85 11.07 18.70
C LYS A 54 -0.31 11.17 17.69
N TYR A 55 -0.31 10.37 16.62
CA TYR A 55 -1.29 10.51 15.53
C TYR A 55 -2.57 9.72 15.83
N GLY A 56 -3.72 10.39 15.71
CA GLY A 56 -5.02 9.72 15.59
C GLY A 56 -5.24 9.30 14.13
N VAL A 57 -5.77 8.10 13.95
CA VAL A 57 -6.03 7.49 12.63
C VAL A 57 -7.51 7.66 12.28
N ASP A 58 -7.79 8.14 11.07
CA ASP A 58 -9.13 8.28 10.50
C ASP A 58 -9.46 7.04 9.66
N ILE A 59 -10.12 6.07 10.30
CA ILE A 59 -10.49 4.79 9.70
C ILE A 59 -11.57 4.99 8.63
N ASP A 60 -12.54 5.86 8.89
CA ASP A 60 -13.63 6.12 7.95
C ASP A 60 -13.11 6.70 6.63
N SER A 61 -12.11 7.58 6.69
CA SER A 61 -11.43 8.10 5.51
C SER A 61 -10.59 7.04 4.78
N LEU A 62 -9.89 6.17 5.52
CA LEU A 62 -9.18 5.03 4.93
C LEU A 62 -10.14 4.10 4.17
N ASP A 63 -11.28 3.78 4.75
CA ASP A 63 -12.25 2.87 4.14
C ASP A 63 -12.92 3.53 2.93
N ARG A 64 -13.33 4.79 3.06
CA ARG A 64 -13.98 5.53 1.96
C ARG A 64 -13.07 5.75 0.75
N VAL A 65 -11.77 5.96 0.94
CA VAL A 65 -10.86 6.33 -0.16
C VAL A 65 -9.89 5.21 -0.47
N GLY A 66 -9.18 4.70 0.54
CA GLY A 66 -8.21 3.63 0.37
C GLY A 66 -8.84 2.31 -0.04
N VAL A 67 -9.83 1.81 0.71
CA VAL A 67 -10.49 0.53 0.39
C VAL A 67 -11.25 0.61 -0.92
N SER A 68 -11.96 1.71 -1.19
CA SER A 68 -12.60 1.94 -2.49
C SER A 68 -11.59 1.93 -3.65
N ALA A 69 -10.43 2.56 -3.50
CA ALA A 69 -9.38 2.52 -4.52
C ALA A 69 -8.80 1.12 -4.74
N LEU A 70 -8.68 0.31 -3.68
CA LEU A 70 -8.24 -1.08 -3.79
C LEU A 70 -9.25 -1.96 -4.52
N ASN A 71 -10.54 -1.82 -4.20
CA ASN A 71 -11.60 -2.58 -4.88
C ASN A 71 -11.68 -2.21 -6.36
N GLN A 72 -11.65 -0.92 -6.69
CA GLN A 72 -11.65 -0.47 -8.09
C GLN A 72 -10.40 -0.97 -8.84
N ALA A 73 -9.23 -0.95 -8.20
CA ALA A 73 -8.01 -1.47 -8.79
C ALA A 73 -8.09 -2.98 -9.04
N ALA A 74 -8.69 -3.74 -8.11
CA ALA A 74 -8.88 -5.17 -8.26
C ALA A 74 -9.76 -5.51 -9.46
N GLU A 75 -10.78 -4.70 -9.74
CA GLU A 75 -11.68 -4.91 -10.88
C GLU A 75 -11.06 -4.45 -12.21
N GLU A 76 -10.51 -3.24 -12.24
CA GLU A 76 -10.22 -2.55 -13.50
C GLU A 76 -8.74 -2.53 -13.90
N CYS A 77 -7.83 -2.86 -12.99
CA CYS A 77 -6.38 -2.69 -13.20
C CYS A 77 -5.65 -4.02 -13.35
N ASN A 78 -4.51 -3.97 -14.05
CA ASN A 78 -3.56 -5.08 -14.16
C ASN A 78 -2.75 -5.24 -12.87
N LEU A 79 -2.49 -4.12 -12.19
CA LEU A 79 -1.70 -4.06 -10.96
C LEU A 79 -2.45 -3.30 -9.87
N VAL A 80 -2.51 -3.90 -8.68
CA VAL A 80 -2.95 -3.23 -7.45
C VAL A 80 -1.72 -2.79 -6.65
N VAL A 81 -1.68 -1.51 -6.27
CA VAL A 81 -0.61 -0.90 -5.48
C VAL A 81 -1.10 -0.60 -4.07
N VAL A 82 -0.34 -1.04 -3.06
CA VAL A 82 -0.62 -0.78 -1.63
C VAL A 82 0.64 -0.33 -0.91
N ASP A 83 0.84 0.97 -0.74
CA ASP A 83 1.99 1.55 -0.03
C ASP A 83 1.49 2.41 1.16
N GLU A 84 1.29 1.90 2.37
CA GLU A 84 1.75 0.62 2.94
C GLU A 84 0.65 -0.22 3.59
N ILE A 85 0.91 -1.51 3.77
CA ILE A 85 0.22 -2.38 4.72
C ILE A 85 0.87 -2.18 6.10
N GLY A 86 0.52 -1.07 6.73
CA GLY A 86 1.14 -0.54 7.94
C GLY A 86 0.25 -0.62 9.18
N LYS A 87 0.81 -0.23 10.33
CA LYS A 87 0.08 -0.30 11.60
C LYS A 87 -1.19 0.56 11.62
N MET A 88 -1.21 1.67 10.87
CA MET A 88 -2.35 2.57 10.83
C MET A 88 -3.51 1.94 10.05
N GLU A 89 -3.20 1.35 8.90
CA GLU A 89 -4.16 0.75 7.99
C GLU A 89 -4.77 -0.52 8.59
N LEU A 90 -3.98 -1.29 9.33
CA LEU A 90 -4.43 -2.53 10.00
C LEU A 90 -5.45 -2.33 11.13
N PHE A 91 -5.76 -1.09 11.52
CA PHE A 91 -6.90 -0.83 12.39
C PHE A 91 -8.24 -1.05 11.68
N SER A 92 -8.30 -0.83 10.37
CA SER A 92 -9.51 -1.09 9.58
C SER A 92 -9.71 -2.59 9.38
N ALA A 93 -10.94 -3.07 9.61
CA ALA A 93 -11.33 -4.43 9.26
C ALA A 93 -11.51 -4.59 7.74
N ASP A 94 -12.11 -3.59 7.10
CA ASP A 94 -12.40 -3.58 5.67
C ASP A 94 -11.12 -3.56 4.86
N PHE A 95 -10.13 -2.74 5.26
CA PHE A 95 -8.81 -2.75 4.64
C PHE A 95 -8.14 -4.11 4.72
N ARG A 96 -8.16 -4.74 5.89
CA ARG A 96 -7.60 -6.08 6.08
C ARG A 96 -8.28 -7.08 5.15
N GLU A 97 -9.60 -7.12 5.16
CA GLU A 97 -10.37 -8.06 4.34
C GLU A 97 -10.11 -7.84 2.84
N THR A 98 -10.18 -6.61 2.36
CA THR A 98 -9.91 -6.28 0.95
C THR A 98 -8.50 -6.66 0.53
N VAL A 99 -7.47 -6.32 1.30
CA VAL A 99 -6.08 -6.72 0.99
C VAL A 99 -5.95 -8.24 0.94
N TRP A 100 -6.57 -8.95 1.89
CA TRP A 100 -6.56 -10.41 1.92
C TRP A 100 -7.22 -11.01 0.69
N GLN A 101 -8.38 -10.50 0.28
CA GLN A 101 -9.11 -10.97 -0.90
C GLN A 101 -8.31 -10.73 -2.18
N ILE A 102 -7.73 -9.54 -2.36
CA ILE A 102 -6.94 -9.20 -3.55
C ILE A 102 -5.74 -10.13 -3.67
N ILE A 103 -4.99 -10.36 -2.59
CA ILE A 103 -3.82 -11.26 -2.60
C ILE A 103 -4.21 -12.71 -2.93
N ASN A 104 -5.41 -13.15 -2.56
CA ASN A 104 -5.89 -14.51 -2.86
C ASN A 104 -6.63 -14.61 -4.21
N SER A 105 -6.91 -13.50 -4.89
CA SER A 105 -7.63 -13.49 -6.17
C SER A 105 -6.77 -13.87 -7.37
N GLY A 106 -5.45 -13.95 -7.21
CA GLY A 106 -4.49 -14.12 -8.31
C GLY A 106 -4.14 -12.83 -9.05
N LYS A 107 -4.73 -11.68 -8.67
CA LYS A 107 -4.32 -10.36 -9.16
C LYS A 107 -2.88 -10.04 -8.78
N LYS A 108 -2.19 -9.32 -9.67
CA LYS A 108 -0.84 -8.81 -9.40
C LYS A 108 -0.91 -7.69 -8.36
N VAL A 109 -0.17 -7.85 -7.27
CA VAL A 109 -0.11 -6.86 -6.18
C VAL A 109 1.33 -6.44 -5.94
N LEU A 110 1.57 -5.13 -5.91
CA LEU A 110 2.82 -4.55 -5.45
C LEU A 110 2.54 -3.71 -4.21
N GLY A 111 3.16 -4.09 -3.09
CA GLY A 111 2.97 -3.33 -1.86
C GLY A 111 4.17 -3.36 -0.94
N THR A 112 4.18 -2.42 0.00
CA THR A 112 5.07 -2.43 1.17
C THR A 112 4.28 -2.95 2.36
N ILE A 113 4.96 -3.66 3.26
CA ILE A 113 4.35 -4.21 4.46
C ILE A 113 5.26 -3.96 5.65
N MET A 114 4.66 -3.64 6.78
CA MET A 114 5.42 -3.34 8.00
C MET A 114 6.46 -4.41 8.34
N PHE A 115 7.68 -3.98 8.63
CA PHE A 115 8.78 -4.89 8.98
C PHE A 115 8.52 -5.61 10.32
N LYS A 116 8.03 -4.86 11.32
CA LYS A 116 7.75 -5.40 12.66
C LYS A 116 6.73 -6.53 12.61
N ALA A 117 6.89 -7.51 13.50
CA ALA A 117 5.95 -8.61 13.66
C ALA A 117 4.55 -8.09 13.98
N ASN A 118 3.57 -8.65 13.28
CA ASN A 118 2.15 -8.41 13.50
C ASN A 118 1.40 -9.66 13.02
N PRO A 119 0.61 -10.34 13.87
CA PRO A 119 0.01 -11.63 13.52
C PRO A 119 -0.77 -11.63 12.20
N TRP A 120 -1.44 -10.52 11.86
CA TRP A 120 -2.19 -10.39 10.62
C TRP A 120 -1.26 -10.15 9.42
N ALA A 121 -0.35 -9.17 9.51
CA ALA A 121 0.61 -8.89 8.45
C ALA A 121 1.52 -10.10 8.16
N ASP A 122 1.92 -10.83 9.20
CA ASP A 122 2.78 -11.99 9.08
C ASP A 122 2.08 -13.18 8.40
N ARG A 123 0.73 -13.21 8.39
CA ARG A 123 -0.01 -14.18 7.56
C ARG A 123 0.18 -13.88 6.08
N ILE A 124 0.15 -12.61 5.66
CA ILE A 124 0.46 -12.22 4.27
C ILE A 124 1.89 -12.60 3.93
N LYS A 125 2.86 -12.25 4.79
CA LYS A 125 4.30 -12.54 4.56
C LYS A 125 4.60 -14.03 4.35
N ARG A 126 3.77 -14.93 4.88
CA ARG A 126 3.93 -16.39 4.80
C ARG A 126 3.14 -17.05 3.66
N GLN A 127 2.36 -16.29 2.90
CA GLN A 127 1.61 -16.84 1.77
C GLN A 127 2.57 -17.36 0.70
N PRO A 128 2.38 -18.58 0.17
CA PRO A 128 3.27 -19.15 -0.84
C PRO A 128 3.42 -18.31 -2.12
N GLN A 129 2.37 -17.58 -2.50
CA GLN A 129 2.36 -16.69 -3.66
C GLN A 129 3.00 -15.32 -3.42
N VAL A 130 3.36 -14.99 -2.18
CA VAL A 130 3.96 -13.69 -1.83
C VAL A 130 5.47 -13.79 -1.92
N ASN A 131 6.06 -13.05 -2.87
CA ASN A 131 7.50 -12.83 -2.90
C ASN A 131 7.87 -11.68 -1.95
N LEU A 132 8.38 -12.04 -0.76
CA LEU A 132 8.80 -11.08 0.25
C LEU A 132 10.29 -10.73 0.10
N VAL A 133 10.58 -9.46 -0.14
CA VAL A 133 11.96 -8.95 -0.25
C VAL A 133 12.19 -7.86 0.80
N GLU A 134 13.22 -8.05 1.63
CA GLU A 134 13.69 -6.98 2.52
C GLU A 134 14.54 -5.98 1.73
N VAL A 135 14.09 -4.73 1.67
CA VAL A 135 14.81 -3.67 0.95
C VAL A 135 15.75 -2.94 1.90
N THR A 136 17.02 -2.89 1.51
CA THR A 136 18.10 -2.18 2.20
C THR A 136 18.72 -1.17 1.24
N ARG A 137 19.52 -0.23 1.76
CA ARG A 137 20.27 0.71 0.91
C ARG A 137 21.22 -0.01 -0.07
N ALA A 138 21.77 -1.14 0.35
CA ALA A 138 22.75 -1.89 -0.45
C ALA A 138 22.10 -2.67 -1.61
N ASN A 139 20.86 -3.14 -1.44
CA ASN A 139 20.18 -3.93 -2.47
C ASN A 139 19.14 -3.13 -3.29
N TYR A 140 18.93 -1.84 -2.96
CA TYR A 140 17.89 -1.00 -3.55
C TYR A 140 17.82 -1.08 -5.08
N TYR A 141 18.95 -0.85 -5.76
CA TYR A 141 19.00 -0.85 -7.23
C TYR A 141 18.71 -2.23 -7.81
N ARG A 142 19.26 -3.28 -7.20
CA ARG A 142 19.01 -4.67 -7.63
C ARG A 142 17.52 -5.02 -7.50
N VAL A 143 16.91 -4.69 -6.36
CA VAL A 143 15.47 -4.94 -6.13
C VAL A 143 14.63 -4.14 -7.12
N LEU A 144 15.00 -2.90 -7.43
CA LEU A 144 14.30 -2.10 -8.43
C LEU A 144 14.36 -2.75 -9.82
N GLU A 145 15.53 -3.21 -10.25
CA GLU A 145 15.70 -3.90 -11.53
C GLU A 145 14.86 -5.19 -11.59
N GLU A 146 14.93 -6.03 -10.54
CA GLU A 146 14.12 -7.25 -10.42
C GLU A 146 12.60 -6.94 -10.49
N LEU A 147 12.17 -5.86 -9.82
CA LEU A 147 10.77 -5.42 -9.84
C LEU A 147 10.35 -4.93 -11.23
N LEU A 148 11.20 -4.19 -11.95
CA LEU A 148 10.89 -3.71 -13.31
C LEU A 148 10.71 -4.89 -14.27
N VAL A 149 11.60 -5.88 -14.24
CA VAL A 149 11.48 -7.11 -15.03
C VAL A 149 10.19 -7.85 -14.68
N TRP A 150 9.91 -8.05 -13.39
CA TRP A 150 8.68 -8.71 -12.95
C TRP A 150 7.42 -7.97 -13.43
N LEU A 151 7.43 -6.63 -13.45
CA LEU A 151 6.32 -5.82 -13.94
C LEU A 151 6.09 -5.98 -15.46
N GLU A 152 7.15 -6.18 -16.26
CA GLU A 152 7.08 -6.35 -17.71
C GLU A 152 6.61 -7.74 -18.17
N VAL A 153 6.94 -8.81 -17.42
CA VAL A 153 6.68 -10.20 -17.83
C VAL A 153 5.20 -10.51 -18.11
N ASP A 154 4.25 -9.81 -17.47
CA ASP A 154 2.80 -10.05 -17.68
C ASP A 154 2.24 -9.45 -18.98
N GLN A 155 3.05 -8.72 -19.75
CA GLN A 155 2.63 -8.10 -21.02
C GLN A 155 2.95 -8.97 -22.26
N SER A 156 3.44 -10.20 -22.04
CA SER A 156 3.88 -11.10 -23.12
C SER A 156 2.86 -12.20 -23.45
N SER A 157 1.61 -12.04 -23.02
CA SER A 157 0.51 -12.98 -23.27
C SER A 157 -0.62 -12.26 -24.02
N ASP A 158 -0.34 -11.88 -25.26
CA ASP A 158 -1.31 -11.65 -26.34
C ASP A 158 -0.77 -12.31 -27.61
#